data_AF-A0A349D4C2-F1
#
_entry.id   AF-A0A349D4C2-F1
#
_cell.length_a   1.000
_cell.length_b   1.000
_cell.length_c   1.000
_cell.angle_alpha   90.00
_cell.angle_beta   90.00
_cell.angle_gamma   90.00
#
_symmetry.space_group_name_H-M   'P 1'
#
loop_
_entity.id
_entity.type
_entity.pdbx_description
1 polymer ?
#
loop_
_entity_poly.entity_id
_entity_poly.type
_entity_poly.pdbx_seq_one_letter_code
_entity_poly.pdbx_strand_id
1 'polypeptide(L)'
;ACVPDAIQRSVYIQATAARIKLPEDLLQAEVAKEIQKRQFKAVKRSAQTQTSQTGYPSSGPAPSAPLPGTEYPTQNVSGDLAPGIPARVRTKRDMLEDTIIKLLLEHGDVLVNVEIESDQIDEGADSGETKEVAAPTSFTEVPFAELLVHRIETHNLEMENDSTNYILSRYKQSLDAGTLPSTKSFFTDTSPEIQTRAANMLVNKYSLSENWANKHHIFSIREEEVLEQALSSATTRLLLFDVQRNIDTVIKALSSKGISDEEVNRLLREKIKLDRIVKDLNLALGVVILPK
;
A
#
# COMPACT_ATOMS: atom_id res chain seq x y z
N ALA A 1 -33.58 23.38 -14.71
CA ALA A 1 -32.75 23.76 -13.56
C ALA A 1 -31.79 24.85 -14.01
N CYS A 2 -31.85 26.02 -13.36
CA CYS A 2 -31.12 27.24 -13.70
C CYS A 2 -29.60 26.97 -13.73
N VAL A 3 -28.90 27.47 -14.76
CA VAL A 3 -27.44 27.35 -14.87
C VAL A 3 -26.83 28.33 -13.87
N PRO A 4 -26.04 27.89 -12.87
CA PRO A 4 -25.46 28.80 -11.90
C PRO A 4 -24.49 29.77 -12.58
N ASP A 5 -24.52 31.02 -12.10
CA ASP A 5 -23.71 32.16 -12.53
C ASP A 5 -22.22 31.78 -12.63
N ALA A 6 -21.52 32.30 -13.64
CA ALA A 6 -20.13 31.96 -13.93
C ALA A 6 -19.22 32.26 -12.73
N ILE A 7 -19.51 33.34 -12.00
CA ILE A 7 -18.77 33.74 -10.81
C ILE A 7 -19.01 32.73 -9.68
N GLN A 8 -20.27 32.38 -9.39
CA GLN A 8 -20.60 31.39 -8.36
C GLN A 8 -19.97 30.02 -8.66
N ARG A 9 -19.91 29.63 -9.94
CA ARG A 9 -19.28 28.40 -10.37
C ARG A 9 -17.78 28.40 -10.09
N SER A 10 -17.07 29.48 -10.39
CA SER A 10 -15.63 29.57 -10.13
C SER A 10 -15.29 29.43 -8.64
N VAL A 11 -16.03 30.13 -7.76
CA VAL A 11 -15.83 30.06 -6.30
C VAL A 11 -16.13 28.66 -5.77
N TYR A 12 -17.20 28.02 -6.26
CA TYR A 12 -17.50 26.62 -5.90
C TYR A 12 -16.45 25.65 -6.40
N ILE A 13 -15.92 25.82 -7.62
CA ILE A 13 -14.87 24.96 -8.18
C ILE A 13 -13.57 25.14 -7.39
N GLN A 14 -13.18 26.36 -7.04
CA GLN A 14 -12.01 26.63 -6.22
C GLN A 14 -12.14 26.02 -4.81
N ALA A 15 -13.28 26.22 -4.14
CA ALA A 15 -13.53 25.68 -2.80
C ALA A 15 -13.60 24.13 -2.81
N THR A 16 -14.17 23.53 -3.85
CA THR A 16 -14.24 22.07 -3.99
C THR A 16 -12.89 21.48 -4.41
N ALA A 17 -12.13 22.15 -5.28
CA ALA A 17 -10.76 21.77 -5.64
C ALA A 17 -9.85 21.75 -4.41
N ALA A 18 -9.92 22.76 -3.55
CA ALA A 18 -9.19 22.83 -2.30
C ALA A 18 -9.60 21.70 -1.32
N ARG A 19 -10.90 21.42 -1.20
CA ARG A 19 -11.42 20.39 -0.30
C ARG A 19 -11.10 18.97 -0.77
N ILE A 20 -11.07 18.74 -2.08
CA ILE A 20 -10.84 17.44 -2.71
C ILE A 20 -9.35 17.27 -3.08
N LYS A 21 -8.52 18.29 -2.84
CA LYS A 21 -7.08 18.35 -3.18
C LYS A 21 -6.81 18.00 -4.65
N LEU A 22 -7.71 18.45 -5.53
CA LEU A 22 -7.56 18.35 -6.97
C LEU A 22 -7.09 19.69 -7.52
N PRO A 23 -6.26 19.70 -8.58
CA PRO A 23 -5.93 20.94 -9.27
C PRO A 23 -7.20 21.54 -9.85
N GLU A 24 -7.40 22.83 -9.59
CA GLU A 24 -8.61 23.57 -9.99
C GLU A 24 -8.85 23.45 -11.50
N ASP A 25 -7.78 23.52 -12.30
CA ASP A 25 -7.83 23.46 -13.76
C ASP A 25 -8.41 22.14 -14.27
N LEU A 26 -8.17 21.02 -13.57
CA LEU A 26 -8.73 19.71 -13.94
C LEU A 26 -10.23 19.67 -13.69
N LEU A 27 -10.68 20.19 -12.54
CA LEU A 27 -12.09 20.30 -12.21
C LEU A 27 -12.81 21.27 -13.15
N GLN A 28 -12.18 22.39 -13.49
CA GLN A 28 -12.71 23.33 -14.48
C GLN A 28 -12.85 22.67 -15.86
N ALA A 29 -11.85 21.91 -16.31
CA ALA A 29 -11.88 21.21 -17.60
C ALA A 29 -12.98 20.14 -17.64
N GLU A 30 -13.12 19.33 -16.59
CA GLU A 30 -14.15 18.28 -16.54
C GLU A 30 -15.55 18.89 -16.41
N VAL A 31 -15.71 19.97 -15.64
CA VAL A 31 -16.97 20.72 -15.55
C VAL A 31 -17.31 21.36 -16.91
N ALA A 32 -16.35 21.95 -17.61
CA ALA A 32 -16.56 22.50 -18.95
C ALA A 32 -16.99 21.42 -19.95
N LYS A 33 -16.35 20.25 -19.90
CA LYS A 33 -16.68 19.08 -20.73
C LYS A 33 -18.08 18.57 -20.45
N GLU A 34 -18.49 18.51 -19.18
CA GLU A 34 -19.85 18.09 -18.80
C GLU A 34 -20.89 19.15 -19.18
N ILE A 35 -20.59 20.45 -19.07
CA ILE A 35 -21.46 21.52 -19.56
C ILE A 35 -21.64 21.40 -21.08
N GLN A 36 -20.55 21.24 -21.84
CA GLN A 36 -20.62 21.06 -23.30
C GLN A 36 -21.41 19.81 -23.66
N LYS A 37 -21.21 18.69 -22.96
CA LYS A 37 -21.96 17.45 -23.16
C LYS A 37 -23.45 17.64 -22.88
N ARG A 38 -23.81 18.40 -21.83
CA ARG A 38 -25.21 18.75 -21.51
C ARG A 38 -25.81 19.68 -22.56
N GLN A 39 -25.07 20.69 -23.02
CA GLN A 39 -25.49 21.57 -24.11
C GLN A 39 -25.71 20.76 -25.40
N PHE A 40 -24.79 19.85 -25.75
CA PHE A 40 -24.92 18.99 -26.94
C PHE A 40 -26.12 18.03 -26.82
N LYS A 41 -26.36 17.46 -25.63
CA LYS A 41 -27.55 16.63 -25.37
C LYS A 41 -28.84 17.44 -25.39
N ALA A 42 -28.83 18.67 -24.90
CA ALA A 42 -29.98 19.57 -24.95
C ALA A 42 -30.30 19.97 -26.40
N VAL A 43 -29.27 20.31 -27.20
CA VAL A 43 -29.38 20.60 -28.63
C VAL A 43 -29.86 19.38 -29.41
N LYS A 44 -29.39 18.17 -29.10
CA LYS A 44 -29.90 16.92 -29.70
C LYS A 44 -31.36 16.65 -29.33
N ARG A 45 -31.75 16.90 -28.08
CA ARG A 45 -33.14 16.77 -27.63
C ARG A 45 -34.07 17.80 -28.29
N SER A 46 -33.62 19.04 -28.46
CA SER A 46 -34.40 20.07 -29.18
C SER A 46 -34.45 19.79 -30.69
N ALA A 47 -33.38 19.27 -31.29
CA ALA A 47 -33.35 18.88 -32.71
C ALA A 47 -34.23 17.66 -33.01
N GLN A 48 -34.38 16.72 -32.08
CA GLN A 48 -35.28 15.57 -32.23
C GLN A 48 -36.77 15.95 -32.06
N THR A 49 -37.06 17.16 -31.56
CA THR A 49 -38.43 17.68 -31.41
C THR A 49 -38.82 18.64 -32.55
N GLN A 50 -37.94 18.85 -33.55
CA GLN A 50 -38.19 19.72 -34.69
C GLN A 50 -37.79 19.05 -36.02
N THR A 51 -38.43 17.92 -36.35
CA THR A 51 -38.66 17.58 -37.76
C THR A 51 -39.96 18.22 -38.22
N SER A 52 -39.91 19.52 -38.50
CA SER A 52 -40.80 20.23 -39.44
C SER A 52 -40.28 21.65 -39.65
N GLN A 53 -40.01 21.97 -40.92
CA GLN A 53 -39.85 23.31 -41.53
C GLN A 53 -38.42 23.90 -41.64
N THR A 54 -37.85 23.63 -42.82
CA THR A 54 -37.10 24.49 -43.77
C THR A 54 -36.72 25.94 -43.38
N GLY A 55 -35.45 26.32 -43.68
CA GLY A 55 -35.11 27.71 -44.04
C GLY A 55 -33.63 28.15 -43.87
N TYR A 56 -32.86 28.13 -44.98
CA TYR A 56 -31.68 28.95 -45.38
C TYR A 56 -30.43 29.17 -44.46
N PRO A 57 -29.23 29.39 -45.07
CA PRO A 57 -27.93 29.29 -44.41
C PRO A 57 -27.43 30.64 -43.87
N SER A 58 -26.64 30.62 -42.78
CA SER A 58 -25.86 31.78 -42.34
C SER A 58 -24.42 31.39 -42.03
N SER A 59 -23.51 32.03 -42.76
CA SER A 59 -22.06 31.96 -42.64
C SER A 59 -21.57 32.72 -41.40
N GLY A 60 -20.63 32.15 -40.65
CA GLY A 60 -19.83 32.86 -39.64
C GLY A 60 -18.44 32.24 -39.51
N PRO A 61 -17.37 33.03 -39.32
CA PRO A 61 -15.99 32.58 -39.52
C PRO A 61 -15.44 31.77 -38.35
N ALA A 62 -14.42 30.96 -38.64
CA ALA A 62 -13.71 30.11 -37.67
C ALA A 62 -12.93 30.94 -36.63
N PRO A 63 -12.98 30.60 -35.33
CA PRO A 63 -12.01 31.11 -34.37
C PRO A 63 -10.85 30.12 -34.27
N SER A 64 -9.87 30.27 -35.15
CA SER A 64 -8.50 29.80 -34.92
C SER A 64 -7.64 31.02 -34.62
N ALA A 65 -7.47 31.33 -33.34
CA ALA A 65 -6.31 32.06 -32.83
C ALA A 65 -6.17 31.77 -31.32
N PRO A 66 -5.02 31.26 -30.84
CA PRO A 66 -4.74 31.16 -29.41
C PRO A 66 -4.55 32.57 -28.83
N LEU A 67 -5.05 32.81 -27.61
CA LEU A 67 -4.82 34.05 -26.88
C LEU A 67 -3.37 34.13 -26.35
N PRO A 68 -2.77 35.33 -26.30
CA PRO A 68 -1.38 35.52 -25.85
C PRO A 68 -1.27 35.25 -24.34
N GLY A 69 -0.28 34.44 -23.94
CA GLY A 69 0.01 34.13 -22.53
C GLY A 69 -0.21 32.65 -22.13
N THR A 70 -0.57 31.76 -23.05
CA THR A 70 -0.68 30.31 -22.80
C THR A 70 0.65 29.57 -22.90
N GLU A 71 1.77 30.25 -22.64
CA GLU A 71 3.07 29.59 -22.51
C GLU A 71 3.27 29.24 -21.03
N TYR A 72 2.70 28.11 -20.63
CA TYR A 72 3.06 27.46 -19.38
C TYR A 72 3.73 26.11 -19.69
N PRO A 73 4.75 25.74 -18.89
CA PRO A 73 5.71 24.72 -19.27
C PRO A 73 5.02 23.37 -19.41
N THR A 74 5.50 22.56 -20.34
CA THR A 74 5.16 21.14 -20.46
C THR A 74 5.64 20.38 -19.22
N GLN A 75 4.93 20.50 -18.10
CA GLN A 75 5.14 19.63 -16.95
C GLN A 75 4.44 18.30 -17.28
N ASN A 76 5.25 17.31 -17.64
CA ASN A 76 4.85 15.92 -17.91
C ASN A 76 3.87 15.39 -16.84
N VAL A 77 2.57 15.38 -17.14
CA VAL A 77 1.51 14.73 -16.35
C VAL A 77 1.38 13.24 -16.67
N SER A 78 2.48 12.56 -16.96
CA SER A 78 2.52 11.11 -17.27
C SER A 78 2.34 10.22 -16.03
N GLY A 79 1.88 10.74 -14.89
CA GLY A 79 1.92 10.04 -13.60
C GLY A 79 0.65 9.32 -13.16
N ASP A 80 -0.50 9.47 -13.83
CA ASP A 80 -1.80 9.15 -13.23
C ASP A 80 -2.54 7.94 -13.85
N LEU A 81 -1.78 6.91 -14.25
CA LEU A 81 -2.34 5.69 -14.88
C LEU A 81 -2.48 4.48 -13.94
N ALA A 82 -2.54 4.64 -12.61
CA ALA A 82 -2.76 3.48 -11.73
C ALA A 82 -3.78 3.67 -10.60
N PRO A 83 -4.67 2.69 -10.37
CA PRO A 83 -5.34 2.52 -9.09
C PRO A 83 -4.29 2.03 -8.09
N GLY A 84 -3.67 2.96 -7.38
CA GLY A 84 -2.68 2.71 -6.34
C GLY A 84 -2.35 4.01 -5.59
N ILE A 85 -1.87 3.92 -4.35
CA ILE A 85 -1.39 5.10 -3.62
C ILE A 85 -0.18 5.65 -4.40
N PRO A 86 -0.18 6.92 -4.81
CA PRO A 86 0.94 7.48 -5.56
C PRO A 86 2.22 7.40 -4.72
N ALA A 87 3.37 7.11 -5.34
CA ALA A 87 4.64 6.86 -4.66
C ALA A 87 4.97 7.90 -3.58
N ARG A 88 4.66 9.18 -3.83
CA ARG A 88 4.87 10.30 -2.88
C ARG A 88 4.09 10.21 -1.56
N VAL A 89 3.01 9.43 -1.51
CA VAL A 89 2.12 9.28 -0.34
C VAL A 89 2.38 7.97 0.41
N ARG A 90 3.20 7.08 -0.15
CA ARG A 90 3.52 5.79 0.48
C ARG A 90 4.42 6.01 1.69
N THR A 91 4.30 5.12 2.68
CA THR A 91 5.26 5.04 3.78
C THR A 91 6.64 4.75 3.20
N LYS A 92 7.66 5.43 3.73
CA LYS A 92 9.06 5.20 3.31
C LYS A 92 9.47 3.77 3.67
N ARG A 93 10.22 3.12 2.78
CA ARG A 93 10.75 1.76 3.00
C ARG A 93 11.50 1.66 4.32
N ASP A 94 12.37 2.62 4.61
CA ASP A 94 13.13 2.67 5.87
C ASP A 94 12.25 2.46 7.11
N MET A 95 11.07 3.09 7.16
CA MET A 95 10.17 2.98 8.32
C MET A 95 9.52 1.58 8.43
N LEU A 96 9.31 0.91 7.29
CA LEU A 96 8.76 -0.44 7.25
C LEU A 96 9.81 -1.45 7.72
N GLU A 97 11.05 -1.31 7.24
CA GLU A 97 12.19 -2.09 7.72
C GLU A 97 12.43 -1.86 9.22
N ASP A 98 12.38 -0.59 9.64
CA ASP A 98 12.55 -0.24 11.04
C ASP A 98 11.51 -0.90 11.94
N THR A 99 10.27 -1.09 11.45
CA THR A 99 9.22 -1.78 12.20
C THR A 99 9.55 -3.26 12.41
N ILE A 100 10.06 -3.93 11.38
CA ILE A 100 10.47 -5.35 11.47
C ILE A 100 11.65 -5.51 12.43
N ILE A 101 12.66 -4.65 12.32
CA ILE A 101 13.84 -4.70 13.19
C ILE A 101 13.47 -4.32 14.63
N LYS A 102 12.56 -3.37 14.83
CA LYS A 102 12.04 -3.05 16.16
C LYS A 102 11.41 -4.28 16.82
N LEU A 103 10.52 -4.98 16.11
CA LEU A 103 9.91 -6.21 16.61
C LEU A 103 10.97 -7.26 16.97
N LEU A 104 12.01 -7.40 16.15
CA LEU A 104 13.12 -8.33 16.40
C LEU A 104 13.94 -7.95 17.65
N LEU A 105 14.22 -6.66 17.85
CA LEU A 105 15.04 -6.17 18.97
C LEU A 105 14.29 -6.16 20.31
N GLU A 106 12.99 -5.88 20.29
CA GLU A 106 12.15 -5.81 21.50
C GLU A 106 11.65 -7.18 21.94
N HIS A 107 11.23 -8.02 20.99
CA HIS A 107 10.51 -9.27 21.28
C HIS A 107 11.21 -10.52 20.76
N GLY A 108 12.45 -10.42 20.27
CA GLY A 108 13.16 -11.53 19.64
C GLY A 108 13.40 -12.74 20.54
N ASP A 109 13.47 -12.54 21.86
CA ASP A 109 13.66 -13.57 22.88
C ASP A 109 12.35 -14.16 23.42
N VAL A 110 11.21 -13.58 23.06
CA VAL A 110 9.89 -14.08 23.45
C VAL A 110 9.59 -15.39 22.71
N LEU A 111 9.12 -16.40 23.44
CA LEU A 111 8.67 -17.65 22.85
C LEU A 111 7.24 -17.50 22.32
N VAL A 112 7.02 -17.96 21.10
CA VAL A 112 5.72 -17.93 20.43
C VAL A 112 5.30 -19.35 20.08
N ASN A 113 4.02 -19.65 20.29
CA ASN A 113 3.45 -20.96 19.98
C ASN A 113 3.11 -21.03 18.50
N VAL A 114 3.77 -21.94 17.78
CA VAL A 114 3.53 -22.19 16.37
C VAL A 114 2.77 -23.49 16.22
N GLU A 115 1.68 -23.43 15.46
CA GLU A 115 0.88 -24.58 15.08
C GLU A 115 1.63 -25.36 13.99
N ILE A 116 1.97 -26.63 14.24
CA ILE A 116 2.54 -27.53 13.24
C ILE A 116 1.51 -28.61 12.93
N GLU A 117 1.14 -28.68 11.65
CA GLU A 117 0.39 -29.80 11.08
C GLU A 117 1.32 -31.03 11.07
N SER A 118 1.07 -32.00 11.96
CA SER A 118 1.83 -33.24 11.95
C SER A 118 1.33 -34.15 10.84
N ASP A 119 2.16 -34.39 9.83
CA ASP A 119 1.94 -35.33 8.71
C ASP A 119 1.97 -36.83 9.13
N GLN A 120 1.70 -37.15 10.40
CA GLN A 120 1.65 -38.56 10.81
C GLN A 120 0.37 -39.22 10.27
N ILE A 121 0.49 -39.73 9.05
CA ILE A 121 -0.34 -40.84 8.55
C ILE A 121 0.01 -42.03 9.45
N ASP A 122 -0.88 -42.33 10.38
CA ASP A 122 -0.81 -43.52 11.22
C ASP A 122 -1.02 -44.76 10.33
N GLU A 123 0.03 -45.24 9.67
CA GLU A 123 0.06 -46.58 9.08
C GLU A 123 0.17 -47.61 10.21
N GLY A 124 -0.98 -47.93 10.80
CA GLY A 124 -1.23 -49.25 11.38
C GLY A 124 -1.90 -49.28 12.74
N ALA A 125 -3.24 -49.29 12.76
CA ALA A 125 -4.00 -50.21 13.62
C ALA A 125 -5.46 -50.34 13.16
N ASP A 126 -5.77 -51.50 12.61
CA ASP A 126 -7.11 -52.06 12.50
C ASP A 126 -7.78 -52.11 13.88
N SER A 127 -8.87 -51.37 14.06
CA SER A 127 -10.10 -51.86 14.73
C SER A 127 -11.16 -50.76 14.70
N GLY A 128 -12.32 -51.11 14.14
CA GLY A 128 -13.41 -50.18 13.88
C GLY A 128 -13.99 -49.54 15.14
N GLU A 129 -14.03 -48.20 15.12
CA GLU A 129 -15.08 -47.38 15.71
C GLU A 129 -15.00 -46.00 15.05
N THR A 130 -16.10 -45.56 14.44
CA THR A 130 -16.23 -44.25 13.79
C THR A 130 -16.16 -43.15 14.84
N LYS A 131 -14.96 -42.63 15.10
CA LYS A 131 -14.75 -41.33 15.72
C LYS A 131 -14.12 -40.42 14.66
N GLU A 132 -14.76 -39.29 14.41
CA GLU A 132 -14.17 -38.17 13.70
C GLU A 132 -12.94 -37.71 14.50
N VAL A 133 -11.76 -38.23 14.16
CA VAL A 133 -10.49 -37.81 14.76
C VAL A 133 -10.09 -36.51 14.05
N ALA A 134 -10.37 -35.38 14.69
CA ALA A 134 -9.68 -34.14 14.39
C ALA A 134 -8.17 -34.41 14.44
N ALA A 135 -7.44 -34.06 13.39
CA ALA A 135 -5.99 -34.20 13.32
C ALA A 135 -5.36 -33.65 14.61
N PRO A 136 -4.38 -34.33 15.23
CA PRO A 136 -3.71 -33.82 16.42
C PRO A 136 -2.84 -32.63 16.03
N THR A 137 -3.39 -31.42 16.12
CA THR A 137 -2.63 -30.19 16.05
C THR A 137 -1.60 -30.17 17.18
N SER A 138 -0.31 -30.18 16.86
CA SER A 138 0.77 -30.02 17.84
C SER A 138 1.26 -28.58 17.84
N PHE A 139 1.37 -27.97 19.02
CA PHE A 139 1.97 -26.65 19.20
C PHE A 139 3.42 -26.80 19.63
N THR A 140 4.32 -26.02 19.03
CA THR A 140 5.72 -25.94 19.45
C THR A 140 6.08 -24.51 19.84
N GLU A 141 6.86 -24.37 20.92
CA GLU A 141 7.34 -23.07 21.38
C GLU A 141 8.64 -22.75 20.64
N VAL A 142 8.61 -21.72 19.81
CA VAL A 142 9.77 -21.28 19.01
C VAL A 142 10.09 -19.83 19.36
N PRO A 143 11.38 -19.44 19.47
CA PRO A 143 11.75 -18.04 19.64
C PRO A 143 11.21 -17.17 18.51
N PHE A 144 10.63 -16.01 18.85
CA PHE A 144 10.07 -15.10 17.86
C PHE A 144 11.10 -14.66 16.82
N ALA A 145 12.37 -14.50 17.20
CA ALA A 145 13.46 -14.20 16.28
C ALA A 145 13.61 -15.26 15.18
N GLU A 146 13.47 -16.55 15.51
CA GLU A 146 13.55 -17.65 14.54
C GLU A 146 12.38 -17.61 13.57
N LEU A 147 11.15 -17.43 14.08
CA LEU A 147 9.95 -17.30 13.25
C LEU A 147 10.03 -16.09 12.31
N LEU A 148 10.55 -14.96 12.80
CA LEU A 148 10.74 -13.75 12.00
C LEU A 148 11.77 -13.97 10.89
N VAL A 149 12.92 -14.55 11.22
CA VAL A 149 13.97 -14.85 10.24
C VAL A 149 13.48 -15.83 9.19
N HIS A 150 12.82 -16.92 9.60
CA HIS A 150 12.20 -17.89 8.70
C HIS A 150 11.20 -17.23 7.74
N ARG A 151 10.37 -16.30 8.24
CA ARG A 151 9.40 -15.59 7.42
C ARG A 151 10.06 -14.64 6.41
N ILE A 152 11.09 -13.93 6.82
CA ILE A 152 11.88 -13.07 5.92
C ILE A 152 12.50 -13.90 4.79
N GLU A 153 13.04 -15.09 5.10
CA GLU A 153 13.66 -15.97 4.12
C GLU A 153 12.64 -16.62 3.19
N THR A 154 11.51 -17.06 3.72
CA THR A 154 10.40 -17.61 2.94
C THR A 154 9.86 -16.61 1.91
N HIS A 155 9.78 -15.33 2.28
CA HIS A 155 9.34 -14.26 1.38
C HIS A 155 10.49 -13.62 0.57
N ASN A 156 11.73 -14.10 0.74
CA ASN A 156 12.94 -13.55 0.13
C ASN A 156 13.02 -12.01 0.26
N LEU A 157 12.76 -11.51 1.48
CA LEU A 157 12.79 -10.09 1.78
C LEU A 157 14.21 -9.65 2.12
N GLU A 158 14.70 -8.66 1.38
CA GLU A 158 16.00 -8.04 1.62
C GLU A 158 15.83 -6.66 2.25
N MET A 159 16.69 -6.34 3.21
CA MET A 159 16.75 -5.01 3.80
C MET A 159 17.63 -4.12 2.92
N GLU A 160 17.09 -2.99 2.45
CA GLU A 160 17.80 -2.05 1.58
C GLU A 160 18.72 -1.14 2.41
N ASN A 161 18.39 -0.93 3.68
CA ASN A 161 19.21 -0.10 4.55
C ASN A 161 20.36 -0.91 5.21
N ASP A 162 21.58 -0.41 5.10
CA ASP A 162 22.78 -1.07 5.64
C ASP A 162 22.69 -1.36 7.15
N SER A 163 22.09 -0.45 7.92
CA SER A 163 21.96 -0.59 9.36
C SER A 163 20.96 -1.69 9.76
N THR A 164 19.80 -1.73 9.11
CA THR A 164 18.76 -2.75 9.37
C THR A 164 19.24 -4.12 8.89
N ASN A 165 19.92 -4.15 7.74
CA ASN A 165 20.51 -5.36 7.19
C ASN A 165 21.62 -5.94 8.10
N TYR A 166 22.48 -5.08 8.66
CA TYR A 166 23.51 -5.52 9.60
C TYR A 166 22.91 -6.16 10.85
N ILE A 167 21.89 -5.52 11.45
CA ILE A 167 21.21 -6.05 12.64
C ILE A 167 20.61 -7.43 12.31
N LEU A 168 19.86 -7.53 11.21
CA LEU A 168 19.25 -8.78 10.78
C LEU A 168 20.29 -9.88 10.53
N SER A 169 21.38 -9.57 9.84
CA SER A 169 22.46 -10.53 9.54
C SER A 169 23.12 -11.06 10.81
N ARG A 170 23.28 -10.21 11.83
CA ARG A 170 23.81 -10.63 13.13
C ARG A 170 22.86 -11.55 13.87
N TYR A 171 21.55 -11.31 13.78
CA TYR A 171 20.54 -12.23 14.30
C TYR A 171 20.57 -13.58 13.59
N LYS A 172 20.65 -13.59 12.25
CA LYS A 172 20.79 -14.83 11.46
C LYS A 172 22.00 -15.66 11.90
N GLN A 173 23.18 -15.04 11.95
CA GLN A 173 24.40 -15.72 12.38
C GLN A 173 24.31 -16.28 13.81
N SER A 174 23.66 -15.54 14.71
CA SER A 174 23.53 -15.97 16.10
C SER A 174 22.55 -17.14 16.24
N LEU A 175 21.44 -17.11 15.48
CA LEU A 175 20.47 -18.20 15.39
C LEU A 175 21.11 -19.47 14.83
N ASP A 176 21.95 -19.37 13.79
CA ASP A 176 22.73 -20.50 13.27
C ASP A 176 23.66 -21.11 14.33
N ALA A 177 24.18 -20.28 15.24
CA ALA A 177 24.97 -20.72 16.38
C ALA A 177 24.13 -21.24 17.56
N GLY A 178 22.80 -21.22 17.46
CA GLY A 178 21.87 -21.62 18.52
C GLY A 178 21.81 -20.65 19.70
N THR A 179 22.22 -19.39 19.51
CA THR A 179 22.25 -18.37 20.55
C THR A 179 21.48 -17.12 20.13
N LEU A 180 20.80 -16.46 21.07
CA LEU A 180 20.14 -15.18 20.79
C LEU A 180 21.09 -14.02 21.16
N PRO A 181 21.36 -13.08 20.24
CA PRO A 181 22.21 -11.95 20.53
C PRO A 181 21.47 -10.99 21.47
N SER A 182 22.09 -10.66 22.61
CA SER A 182 21.52 -9.68 23.53
C SER A 182 21.48 -8.30 22.90
N THR A 183 20.38 -7.57 23.10
CA THR A 183 20.20 -6.18 22.66
C THR A 183 21.36 -5.27 23.10
N LYS A 184 22.00 -5.56 24.24
CA LYS A 184 23.17 -4.82 24.76
C LYS A 184 24.41 -4.93 23.88
N SER A 185 24.57 -6.05 23.17
CA SER A 185 25.72 -6.31 22.31
C SER A 185 25.80 -5.33 21.14
N PHE A 186 24.65 -4.86 20.65
CA PHE A 186 24.57 -3.87 19.58
C PHE A 186 25.07 -2.48 19.98
N PHE A 187 25.17 -2.17 21.28
CA PHE A 187 25.65 -0.87 21.79
C PHE A 187 27.15 -0.83 22.07
N THR A 188 27.83 -1.97 22.10
CA THR A 188 29.27 -2.03 22.46
C THR A 188 30.16 -2.15 21.22
N ASP A 189 29.78 -3.01 20.26
CA ASP A 189 30.67 -3.44 19.18
C ASP A 189 30.21 -2.99 17.77
N THR A 190 29.49 -1.87 17.68
CA THR A 190 28.84 -1.46 16.41
C THR A 190 29.10 0.00 16.04
N SER A 191 28.90 0.34 14.76
CA SER A 191 29.00 1.72 14.27
C SER A 191 28.00 2.66 14.98
N PRO A 192 28.31 3.97 15.09
CA PRO A 192 27.45 4.93 15.78
C PRO A 192 26.06 5.08 15.13
N GLU A 193 25.94 4.82 13.83
CA GLU A 193 24.66 4.87 13.11
C GLU A 193 23.73 3.75 13.56
N ILE A 194 24.23 2.52 13.65
CA ILE A 194 23.46 1.35 14.10
C ILE A 194 23.08 1.50 15.57
N GLN A 195 23.99 1.99 16.41
CA GLN A 195 23.72 2.26 17.82
C GLN A 195 22.59 3.30 17.98
N THR A 196 22.65 4.41 17.25
CA THR A 196 21.62 5.45 17.30
C THR A 196 20.27 4.93 16.83
N ARG A 197 20.27 4.12 15.77
CA ARG A 197 19.04 3.55 15.20
C ARG A 197 18.42 2.52 16.14
N ALA A 198 19.21 1.58 16.66
CA ALA A 198 18.76 0.60 17.64
C ALA A 198 18.26 1.27 18.93
N ALA A 199 18.93 2.34 19.39
CA ALA A 199 18.45 3.14 20.52
C ALA A 199 17.06 3.71 20.23
N ASN A 200 16.89 4.41 19.11
CA ASN A 200 15.61 5.02 18.73
C ASN A 200 14.47 4.00 18.60
N MET A 201 14.76 2.76 18.18
CA MET A 201 13.78 1.68 18.07
C MET A 201 13.29 1.19 19.44
N LEU A 202 14.18 1.13 20.44
CA LEU A 202 13.88 0.65 21.79
C LEU A 202 13.25 1.74 22.70
N VAL A 203 13.30 3.01 22.31
CA VAL A 203 12.72 4.09 23.12
C VAL A 203 11.20 4.10 22.96
N ASN A 204 10.50 3.71 24.03
CA ASN A 204 9.06 3.91 24.15
C ASN A 204 8.74 5.31 24.67
N LYS A 205 8.31 6.22 23.77
CA LYS A 205 8.02 7.63 24.10
C LYS A 205 6.81 7.83 25.01
N TYR A 206 5.85 6.91 24.98
CA TYR A 206 4.57 7.05 25.69
C TYR A 206 4.31 5.80 26.54
N SER A 207 3.92 6.02 27.80
CA SER A 207 3.47 4.97 28.71
C SER A 207 2.01 5.22 29.09
N LEU A 208 1.18 4.18 29.06
CA LEU A 208 -0.19 4.26 29.55
C LEU A 208 -0.22 4.34 31.08
N SER A 209 -1.12 5.16 31.63
CA SER A 209 -1.30 5.24 33.08
C SER A 209 -2.00 3.97 33.59
N GLU A 210 -1.47 3.39 34.65
CA GLU A 210 -2.03 2.20 35.32
C GLU A 210 -3.48 2.40 35.81
N ASN A 211 -3.91 3.66 35.99
CA ASN A 211 -5.28 3.99 36.37
C ASN A 211 -6.32 3.51 35.35
N TRP A 212 -5.96 3.37 34.07
CA TRP A 212 -6.86 2.82 33.07
C TRP A 212 -7.26 1.37 33.38
N ALA A 213 -6.29 0.54 33.76
CA ALA A 213 -6.56 -0.84 34.16
C ALA A 213 -7.21 -0.90 35.55
N ASN A 214 -6.64 -0.18 36.52
CA ASN A 214 -7.00 -0.33 37.94
C ASN A 214 -8.34 0.34 38.29
N LYS A 215 -8.63 1.51 37.70
CA LYS A 215 -9.84 2.30 38.04
C LYS A 215 -10.94 2.16 37.00
N HIS A 216 -10.57 2.11 35.72
CA HIS A 216 -11.54 2.09 34.63
C HIS A 216 -11.76 0.68 34.07
N HIS A 217 -11.00 -0.33 34.50
CA HIS A 217 -11.09 -1.71 34.02
C HIS A 217 -10.98 -1.81 32.49
N ILE A 218 -10.19 -0.91 31.90
CA ILE A 218 -9.90 -0.89 30.47
C ILE A 218 -8.51 -1.49 30.28
N PHE A 219 -8.48 -2.69 29.72
CA PHE A 219 -7.25 -3.40 29.38
C PHE A 219 -6.91 -3.17 27.92
N SER A 220 -5.70 -2.67 27.65
CA SER A 220 -5.18 -2.51 26.30
C SER A 220 -4.47 -3.79 25.87
N ILE A 221 -4.71 -4.20 24.62
CA ILE A 221 -4.00 -5.32 24.01
C ILE A 221 -2.51 -4.96 23.94
N ARG A 222 -1.65 -5.85 24.45
CA ARG A 222 -0.19 -5.66 24.40
C ARG A 222 0.36 -6.16 23.08
N GLU A 223 1.48 -5.60 22.65
CA GLU A 223 2.15 -6.07 21.43
C GLU A 223 2.60 -7.53 21.55
N GLU A 224 3.04 -7.94 22.75
CA GLU A 224 3.39 -9.32 23.13
C GLU A 224 2.26 -10.33 22.87
N GLU A 225 1.00 -9.90 22.98
CA GLU A 225 -0.18 -10.76 22.78
C GLU A 225 -0.51 -10.95 21.28
N VAL A 226 0.08 -10.14 20.41
CA VAL A 226 -0.29 -10.01 18.99
C VAL A 226 0.96 -10.08 18.09
N LEU A 227 2.06 -10.67 18.57
CA LEU A 227 3.34 -10.71 17.86
C LEU A 227 3.25 -11.31 16.45
N GLU A 228 2.51 -12.41 16.29
CA GLU A 228 2.35 -13.04 14.99
C GLU A 228 1.62 -12.13 13.99
N GLN A 229 0.53 -11.48 14.43
CA GLN A 229 -0.22 -10.54 13.60
C GLN A 229 0.57 -9.26 13.33
N ALA A 230 1.35 -8.78 14.30
CA ALA A 230 2.26 -7.65 14.11
C ALA A 230 3.31 -7.96 13.04
N LEU A 231 3.92 -9.14 13.11
CA LEU A 231 4.89 -9.60 12.13
C LEU A 231 4.26 -9.81 10.75
N SER A 232 3.10 -10.45 10.66
CA SER A 232 2.41 -10.68 9.39
C SER A 232 2.03 -9.36 8.72
N SER A 233 1.53 -8.39 9.50
CA SER A 233 1.23 -7.03 9.05
C SER A 233 2.49 -6.30 8.58
N ALA A 234 3.58 -6.35 9.34
CA ALA A 234 4.85 -5.69 8.98
C ALA A 234 5.45 -6.27 7.68
N THR A 235 5.50 -7.60 7.57
CA THR A 235 5.97 -8.33 6.39
C THR A 235 5.11 -8.00 5.16
N THR A 236 3.79 -8.04 5.32
CA THR A 236 2.83 -7.74 4.24
C THR A 236 2.95 -6.30 3.76
N ARG A 237 3.20 -5.33 4.66
CA ARG A 237 3.45 -3.93 4.28
C ARG A 237 4.73 -3.75 3.49
N LEU A 238 5.80 -4.46 3.85
CA LEU A 238 7.06 -4.41 3.10
C LEU A 238 6.88 -5.01 1.70
N LEU A 239 6.24 -6.19 1.62
CA LEU A 239 5.91 -6.83 0.35
C LEU A 239 5.01 -5.94 -0.52
N LEU A 240 4.00 -5.30 0.08
CA LEU A 240 3.13 -4.36 -0.61
C LEU A 240 3.93 -3.19 -1.20
N PHE A 241 4.89 -2.65 -0.46
CA PHE A 241 5.77 -1.60 -0.96
C PHE A 241 6.57 -2.07 -2.19
N ASP A 242 7.13 -3.28 -2.16
CA ASP A 242 7.90 -3.83 -3.28
C ASP A 242 7.04 -4.09 -4.52
N VAL A 243 5.86 -4.67 -4.35
CA VAL A 243 4.91 -4.87 -5.46
C VAL A 243 4.49 -3.52 -6.05
N GLN A 244 4.24 -2.51 -5.22
CA GLN A 244 3.91 -1.16 -5.68
C GLN A 244 5.09 -0.49 -6.40
N ARG A 245 6.32 -0.69 -5.94
CA ARG A 245 7.55 -0.23 -6.64
C ARG A 245 7.66 -0.89 -8.01
N ASN A 246 7.40 -2.20 -8.10
CA ASN A 246 7.41 -2.94 -9.35
C ASN A 246 6.37 -2.41 -10.35
N ILE A 247 5.17 -2.08 -9.88
CA ILE A 247 4.13 -1.44 -10.69
C ILE A 247 4.62 -0.10 -11.25
N ASP A 248 5.28 0.73 -10.44
CA ASP A 248 5.81 2.02 -10.91
C ASP A 248 6.86 1.83 -12.01
N THR A 249 7.75 0.83 -11.90
CA THR A 249 8.70 0.48 -12.96
C THR A 249 8.01 0.03 -14.24
N VAL A 250 6.96 -0.80 -14.14
CA VAL A 250 6.16 -1.23 -15.31
C VAL A 250 5.47 -0.03 -15.97
N ILE A 251 4.89 0.89 -15.19
CA ILE A 251 4.27 2.11 -15.71
C ILE A 251 5.31 3.02 -16.39
N LYS A 252 6.50 3.14 -15.79
CA LYS A 252 7.60 3.91 -16.36
C LYS A 252 8.10 3.29 -17.66
N ALA A 253 8.16 1.96 -17.73
CA ALA A 253 8.47 1.22 -18.94
C ALA A 253 7.41 1.45 -20.02
N LEU A 254 6.11 1.37 -19.69
CA LEU A 254 5.00 1.66 -20.60
C LEU A 254 4.98 3.10 -21.12
N SER A 255 5.52 4.03 -20.35
CA SER A 255 5.60 5.46 -20.72
C SER A 255 6.78 5.78 -21.64
N SER A 256 7.69 4.83 -21.88
CA SER A 256 8.84 5.03 -22.77
C SER A 256 8.40 5.09 -24.24
N LYS A 257 9.08 5.89 -25.06
CA LYS A 257 8.75 6.02 -26.49
C LYS A 257 9.38 4.86 -27.28
N GLY A 258 8.64 4.31 -28.25
CA GLY A 258 9.16 3.31 -29.20
C GLY A 258 8.97 1.84 -28.79
N ILE A 259 8.01 1.56 -27.91
CA ILE A 259 7.69 0.21 -27.45
C ILE A 259 6.89 -0.54 -28.53
N SER A 260 7.23 -1.80 -28.80
CA SER A 260 6.46 -2.67 -29.70
C SER A 260 5.12 -3.06 -29.07
N ASP A 261 4.09 -3.27 -29.88
CA ASP A 261 2.76 -3.67 -29.39
C ASP A 261 2.77 -4.97 -28.54
N GLU A 262 3.64 -5.93 -28.86
CA GLU A 262 3.80 -7.15 -28.07
C GLU A 262 4.38 -6.87 -26.67
N GLU A 263 5.32 -5.93 -26.59
CA GLU A 263 5.94 -5.53 -25.33
C GLU A 263 4.96 -4.75 -24.45
N VAL A 264 4.14 -3.88 -25.06
CA VAL A 264 3.02 -3.22 -24.37
C VAL A 264 2.06 -4.26 -23.79
N ASN A 265 1.65 -5.26 -24.58
CA ASN A 265 0.75 -6.31 -24.11
C ASN A 265 1.37 -7.15 -22.98
N ARG A 266 2.68 -7.44 -23.05
CA ARG A 266 3.42 -8.12 -21.97
C ARG A 266 3.38 -7.33 -20.67
N LEU A 267 3.74 -6.05 -20.72
CA LEU A 267 3.77 -5.14 -19.56
C LEU A 267 2.37 -4.92 -18.97
N LEU A 268 1.33 -4.84 -19.80
CA LEU A 268 -0.06 -4.75 -19.32
C LEU A 268 -0.49 -6.01 -18.57
N ARG A 269 -0.15 -7.21 -19.08
CA ARG A 269 -0.43 -8.47 -18.39
C ARG A 269 0.30 -8.55 -17.05
N GLU A 270 1.55 -8.10 -17.00
CA GLU A 270 2.33 -8.02 -15.76
C GLU A 270 1.69 -7.05 -14.76
N LYS A 271 1.34 -5.84 -15.20
CA LYS A 271 0.64 -4.85 -14.36
C LYS A 271 -0.64 -5.43 -13.75
N ILE A 272 -1.47 -6.11 -14.54
CA ILE A 272 -2.72 -6.72 -14.05
C ILE A 272 -2.44 -7.77 -12.98
N LYS A 273 -1.38 -8.58 -13.12
CA LYS A 273 -0.98 -9.56 -12.09
C LYS A 273 -0.55 -8.85 -10.80
N LEU A 274 0.28 -7.82 -10.92
CA LEU A 274 0.73 -7.05 -9.76
C LEU A 274 -0.43 -6.34 -9.05
N ASP A 275 -1.38 -5.76 -9.80
CA ASP A 275 -2.58 -5.12 -9.24
C ASP A 275 -3.45 -6.12 -8.45
N ARG A 276 -3.54 -7.39 -8.89
CA ARG A 276 -4.23 -8.46 -8.14
C ARG A 276 -3.50 -8.75 -6.82
N ILE A 277 -2.18 -8.90 -6.86
CA ILE A 277 -1.37 -9.12 -5.66
C ILE A 277 -1.55 -7.94 -4.68
N VAL A 278 -1.51 -6.69 -5.17
CA VAL A 278 -1.78 -5.50 -4.33
C VAL A 278 -3.15 -5.59 -3.68
N LYS A 279 -4.19 -5.99 -4.41
CA LYS A 279 -5.54 -6.15 -3.85
C LYS A 279 -5.56 -7.20 -2.74
N ASP A 280 -4.94 -8.34 -2.96
CA ASP A 280 -4.90 -9.46 -2.00
C ASP A 280 -4.11 -9.08 -0.73
N LEU A 281 -2.97 -8.40 -0.88
CA LEU A 281 -2.16 -7.88 0.23
C LEU A 281 -2.91 -6.81 1.04
N ASN A 282 -3.66 -5.92 0.39
CA ASN A 282 -4.49 -4.94 1.11
C ASN A 282 -5.64 -5.60 1.87
N LEU A 283 -6.22 -6.67 1.31
CA LEU A 283 -7.24 -7.46 2.00
C LEU A 283 -6.66 -8.15 3.25
N ALA A 284 -5.45 -8.73 3.15
CA ALA A 284 -4.75 -9.29 4.31
C ALA A 284 -4.45 -8.24 5.39
N LEU A 285 -4.17 -6.99 5.02
CA LEU A 285 -3.98 -5.88 5.95
C LEU A 285 -5.29 -5.31 6.51
N GLY A 286 -6.45 -5.81 6.08
CA GLY A 286 -7.77 -5.26 6.45
C GLY A 286 -8.05 -3.88 5.85
N VAL A 287 -7.27 -3.44 4.86
CA VAL A 287 -7.45 -2.15 4.19
C VAL A 287 -8.48 -2.31 3.07
N VAL A 288 -9.71 -1.87 3.33
CA VAL A 288 -10.78 -1.87 2.32
C VAL A 288 -10.56 -0.69 1.36
N ILE A 289 -10.08 -1.01 0.16
CA ILE A 289 -10.01 -0.04 -0.94
C ILE A 289 -11.41 0.07 -1.55
N LEU A 290 -12.13 1.15 -1.22
CA LEU A 290 -13.42 1.44 -1.83
C LEU A 290 -13.22 1.73 -3.34
N PRO A 291 -13.97 1.06 -4.25
CA PRO A 291 -13.94 1.41 -5.66
C PRO A 291 -14.43 2.85 -5.83
N LYS A 292 -13.66 3.66 -6.56
CA LYS A 292 -14.06 5.02 -6.98
C LYS A 292 -15.03 4.95 -8.16
#